data_AF-A0A962T1Y8-F1
#
_entry.id   AF-A0A962T1Y8-F1
#
_cell.length_a   1.000
_cell.length_b   1.000
_cell.length_c   1.000
_cell.angle_alpha   90.00
_cell.angle_beta   90.00
_cell.angle_gamma   90.00
#
_symmetry.space_group_name_H-M   'P 1'
#
loop_
_entity.id
_entity.type
_entity.pdbx_description
1 polymer ?
#
loop_
_entity_poly.entity_id
_entity_poly.type
_entity_poly.pdbx_seq_one_letter_code
_entity_poly.pdbx_strand_id
1 'polypeptide(L)' 'MDDTKNPYAGYRYPAEIISHAVWRYFRFTLSDRDVEELLAA' A
#
# COMPACT_ATOMS: atom_id res chain seq x y z
N MET A 1 -17.08 -3.69 20.05
CA MET A 1 -16.69 -4.86 19.23
C MET A 1 -16.41 -4.31 17.87
N ASP A 2 -15.24 -3.70 17.81
CA ASP A 2 -14.84 -2.83 16.73
C ASP A 2 -14.31 -3.74 15.64
N ASP A 3 -15.24 -4.20 14.79
CA ASP A 3 -14.93 -4.72 13.46
C ASP A 3 -14.26 -3.59 12.69
N THR A 4 -12.98 -3.37 12.99
CA THR A 4 -12.07 -2.58 12.17
C THR A 4 -11.88 -3.42 10.92
N LYS A 5 -12.88 -3.38 10.03
CA LYS A 5 -12.83 -3.94 8.70
C LYS A 5 -11.60 -3.32 8.07
N ASN A 6 -10.55 -4.13 8.00
CA ASN A 6 -9.31 -3.72 7.40
C ASN A 6 -9.69 -3.20 6.00
N PRO A 7 -9.48 -1.91 5.69
CA PRO A 7 -9.96 -1.32 4.42
C PRO A 7 -9.32 -2.01 3.20
N TYR A 8 -8.29 -2.82 3.46
CA TYR A 8 -7.56 -3.63 2.51
C TYR A 8 -7.94 -5.12 2.54
N ALA A 9 -9.08 -5.49 3.15
CA ALA A 9 -9.57 -6.87 3.13
C ALA A 9 -9.86 -7.31 1.68
N GLY A 10 -9.15 -8.34 1.19
CA GLY A 10 -9.28 -8.86 -0.18
C GLY A 10 -8.22 -8.37 -1.17
N TYR A 11 -7.30 -7.50 -0.74
CA TYR A 11 -6.13 -7.15 -1.55
C TYR A 11 -5.03 -8.22 -1.41
N ARG A 12 -4.22 -8.38 -2.46
CA ARG A 12 -3.11 -9.35 -2.50
C ARG A 12 -2.02 -9.05 -1.46
N TYR A 13 -1.91 -7.80 -1.06
CA TYR A 13 -0.92 -7.30 -0.12
C TYR A 13 -1.56 -6.91 1.21
N PRO A 14 -0.86 -7.12 2.35
CA PRO A 14 -1.36 -6.70 3.65
C PRO A 14 -1.44 -5.17 3.74
N ALA A 15 -2.28 -4.69 4.66
CA ALA A 15 -2.54 -3.27 4.90
C ALA A 15 -1.29 -2.42 5.15
N GLU A 16 -0.28 -3.00 5.82
CA GLU A 16 0.99 -2.34 6.09
C GLU A 16 1.76 -2.02 4.81
N ILE A 17 1.78 -2.93 3.85
CA ILE A 17 2.46 -2.75 2.56
C ILE A 17 1.76 -1.67 1.75
N ILE A 18 0.43 -1.69 1.70
CA ILE A 18 -0.37 -0.70 0.95
C ILE A 18 -0.21 0.69 1.59
N SER A 19 -0.25 0.78 2.92
CA SER A 19 -0.03 2.04 3.64
C SER A 19 1.39 2.59 3.41
N HIS A 20 2.40 1.71 3.38
CA HIS A 20 3.78 2.09 3.12
C HIS A 20 3.99 2.61 1.70
N ALA A 21 3.39 1.93 0.70
CA ALA A 21 3.44 2.35 -0.70
C ALA A 21 2.77 3.72 -0.90
N VAL A 22 1.59 3.94 -0.33
CA VAL A 22 0.87 5.22 -0.39
C VAL A 22 1.68 6.34 0.27
N TRP A 23 2.30 6.06 1.41
CA TRP A 23 3.16 7.04 2.09
C TRP A 23 4.35 7.44 1.21
N ARG A 24 5.01 6.47 0.55
CA ARG A 24 6.14 6.76 -0.36
C ARG A 24 5.71 7.51 -1.61
N TYR A 25 4.59 7.12 -2.21
CA TYR A 25 3.99 7.82 -3.34
C TYR A 25 3.79 9.30 -3.02
N PHE A 26 3.17 9.60 -1.87
CA PHE A 26 2.90 10.98 -1.46
C PHE A 26 4.17 11.73 -1.01
N ARG A 27 5.12 11.05 -0.37
CA ARG A 27 6.32 11.67 0.21
C ARG A 27 7.40 12.02 -0.81
N PHE A 28 7.50 11.22 -1.88
CA PHE A 28 8.56 11.32 -2.88
C PHE A 28 8.04 11.59 -4.30
N THR A 29 6.72 11.78 -4.48
CA THR A 29 6.07 11.92 -5.80
C THR A 29 6.51 10.80 -6.75
N LEU A 30 6.53 9.57 -6.23
CA LEU A 30 7.00 8.39 -6.96
C LEU A 30 6.06 8.12 -8.16
N SER A 31 6.61 7.69 -9.29
CA SER A 31 5.77 7.26 -10.41
C SER A 31 5.11 5.92 -10.07
N ASP A 32 3.99 5.62 -10.71
CA ASP A 32 3.28 4.34 -10.54
C ASP A 32 4.22 3.15 -10.79
N ARG A 33 5.13 3.28 -11.77
CA ARG A 33 6.16 2.28 -12.08
C ARG A 33 7.14 2.03 -10.93
N ASP A 34 7.55 3.06 -10.20
CA ASP A 34 8.45 2.91 -9.05
C ASP A 34 7.71 2.22 -7.88
N VAL A 35 6.40 2.44 -7.75
CA VAL A 35 5.56 1.75 -6.78
C VAL A 35 5.38 0.28 -7.16
N GLU A 36 5.16 -0.02 -8.45
CA GLU A 36 5.11 -1.40 -8.95
C GLU A 36 6.45 -2.13 -8.75
N GLU A 37 7.59 -1.48 -9.00
CA GLU A 37 8.92 -2.05 -8.77
C GLU A 37 9.16 -2.34 -7.28
N LEU A 38 8.67 -1.48 -6.38
CA LEU A 38 8.73 -1.70 -4.93
C LEU A 38 7.85 -2.88 -4.49
N LEU A 39 6.71 -3.10 -5.15
CA LEU A 39 5.77 -4.19 -4.85
C LEU A 39 6.16 -5.53 -5.50
N ALA A 40 7.01 -5.49 -6.52
CA ALA A 40 7.46 -6.67 -7.27
C ALA A 40 8.72 -7.35 -6.71
N ALA A 41 9.43 -6.71 -5.77
CA ALA A 41 10.61 -7.23 -5.08
C ALA A 41 10.25 -8.10 -3.86
#